data_AF-A0A660UIS5-F1
#
_entry.id   AF-A0A660UIS5-F1
#
_cell.length_a   1.000
_cell.length_b   1.000
_cell.length_c   1.000
_cell.angle_alpha   90.00
_cell.angle_beta   90.00
_cell.angle_gamma   90.00
#
_symmetry.space_group_name_H-M   'P 1'
#
loop_
_entity.id
_entity.type
_entity.pdbx_description
1 polymer ?
#
loop_
_entity_poly.entity_id
_entity_poly.type
_entity_poly.pdbx_seq_one_letter_code
_entity_poly.pdbx_strand_id
1 'polypeptide(L)'
;MAQRQRDALESEVKLASLVLGRFGLVPGFEIEDFVREYVELREELIPFSVDAVFFYRASRNTPTIILNSNLSPQRRRFTLAHEMGHFFIPWHVGTIICHTDPGSHMGRYLYKSMETEANRFASELLIPSEWLLDLISKHQTVRQISEVVRDTGVSGTAVNIALVNNLPAGYMFVQTNRWGVVQYSGETGSTYARAPRNGIIFDATVFERVSANYELIQTESSTTHWFKFGRELRMHHEEEQGYDSKAIIRKIVDDLKDNAGMPKNLLCKINGVVGGLNSAADCASPEEFADALFQRFASIEDLCVLLSRPEFHQFIRRKSVELFREII
;
A
#
# COMPACT_ATOMS: atom_id res chain seq x y z
N MET A 1 1.18 -18.12 17.46
CA MET A 1 1.32 -17.30 16.23
C MET A 1 2.04 -15.99 16.49
N ALA A 2 1.72 -15.24 17.57
CA ALA A 2 2.39 -13.97 17.92
C ALA A 2 3.92 -14.07 18.11
N GLN A 3 4.46 -15.17 18.67
CA GLN A 3 5.91 -15.34 18.85
C GLN A 3 6.68 -15.49 17.52
N ARG A 4 6.08 -16.13 16.50
CA ARG A 4 6.70 -16.30 15.17
C ARG A 4 6.68 -15.00 14.33
N GLN A 5 5.74 -14.10 14.59
CA GLN A 5 5.72 -12.76 13.97
C GLN A 5 6.80 -11.84 14.55
N ARG A 6 7.15 -11.99 15.84
CA ARG A 6 8.25 -11.21 16.45
C ARG A 6 9.61 -11.54 15.85
N ASP A 7 9.85 -12.80 15.46
CA ASP A 7 11.14 -13.22 14.93
C ASP A 7 11.41 -12.70 13.51
N ALA A 8 10.37 -12.40 12.72
CA ALA A 8 10.47 -11.96 11.32
C ALA A 8 10.54 -10.44 11.12
N LEU A 9 10.44 -9.64 12.18
CA LEU A 9 10.57 -8.18 12.08
C LEU A 9 12.04 -7.78 11.85
N GLU A 10 12.23 -6.84 10.93
CA GLU A 10 13.52 -6.21 10.66
C GLU A 10 14.09 -5.57 11.94
N SER A 11 15.41 -5.51 12.06
CA SER A 11 16.08 -5.18 13.33
C SER A 11 15.78 -3.74 13.80
N GLU A 12 15.68 -2.82 12.85
CA GLU A 12 15.31 -1.42 13.07
C GLU A 12 13.87 -1.25 13.59
N VAL A 13 12.95 -2.12 13.17
CA VAL A 13 11.55 -2.10 13.64
C VAL A 13 11.47 -2.60 15.08
N LYS A 14 12.21 -3.68 15.40
CA LYS A 14 12.36 -4.16 16.79
C LYS A 14 12.96 -3.08 17.69
N LEU A 15 13.96 -2.35 17.18
CA LEU A 15 14.59 -1.27 17.93
C LEU A 15 13.63 -0.11 18.21
N ALA A 16 12.82 0.32 17.22
CA ALA A 16 11.80 1.33 17.42
C ALA A 16 10.79 0.93 18.52
N SER A 17 10.33 -0.34 18.49
CA SER A 17 9.46 -0.89 19.53
C SER A 17 10.11 -0.88 20.93
N LEU A 18 11.40 -1.20 21.02
CA LEU A 18 12.16 -1.10 22.28
C LEU A 18 12.30 0.35 22.77
N VAL A 19 12.51 1.30 21.86
CA VAL A 19 12.56 2.74 22.18
C VAL A 19 11.22 3.18 22.76
N LEU A 20 10.10 2.86 22.10
CA LEU A 20 8.76 3.16 22.61
C LEU A 20 8.54 2.63 24.03
N GLY A 21 8.85 1.36 24.26
CA GLY A 21 8.68 0.73 25.57
C GLY A 21 9.61 1.29 26.65
N ARG A 22 10.88 1.56 26.31
CA ARG A 22 11.88 2.09 27.25
C ARG A 22 11.55 3.50 27.72
N PHE A 23 11.07 4.34 26.83
CA PHE A 23 10.77 5.75 27.11
C PHE A 23 9.29 6.01 27.41
N GLY A 24 8.44 4.97 27.41
CA GLY A 24 7.01 5.11 27.71
C GLY A 24 6.26 5.98 26.70
N LEU A 25 6.71 6.00 25.45
CA LEU A 25 6.13 6.82 24.38
C LEU A 25 4.84 6.18 23.88
N VAL A 26 3.82 7.00 23.68
CA VAL A 26 2.53 6.60 23.10
C VAL A 26 2.32 7.32 21.77
N PRO A 27 1.61 6.72 20.80
CA PRO A 27 1.31 7.36 19.52
C PRO A 27 0.73 8.76 19.71
N GLY A 28 1.27 9.73 18.98
CA GLY A 28 0.91 11.15 19.13
C GLY A 28 1.78 11.93 20.14
N PHE A 29 2.83 11.32 20.71
CA PHE A 29 3.77 12.03 21.58
C PHE A 29 4.40 13.27 20.90
N GLU A 30 4.87 14.20 21.74
CA GLU A 30 5.59 15.41 21.32
C GLU A 30 7.01 15.05 20.88
N ILE A 31 7.16 14.76 19.59
CA ILE A 31 8.42 14.26 19.03
C ILE A 31 9.58 15.25 19.17
N GLU A 32 9.30 16.55 19.15
CA GLU A 32 10.35 17.56 19.31
C GLU A 32 10.92 17.57 20.72
N ASP A 33 10.07 17.46 21.72
CA ASP A 33 10.50 17.37 23.12
C ASP A 33 11.37 16.12 23.29
N PHE A 34 10.91 14.98 22.76
CA PHE A 34 11.69 13.74 22.76
C PHE A 34 13.05 13.90 22.06
N VAL A 35 13.11 14.53 20.89
CA VAL A 35 14.38 14.74 20.16
C VAL A 35 15.33 15.64 20.96
N ARG A 36 14.82 16.74 21.54
CA ARG A 36 15.62 17.74 22.27
C ARG A 36 16.26 17.19 23.54
N GLU A 37 15.74 16.10 24.10
CA GLU A 37 16.37 15.41 25.24
C GLU A 37 17.72 14.77 24.90
N TYR A 38 17.92 14.35 23.65
CA TYR A 38 19.11 13.56 23.25
C TYR A 38 19.96 14.26 22.18
N VAL A 39 19.38 15.17 21.41
CA VAL A 39 20.00 15.76 20.22
C VAL A 39 19.83 17.28 20.23
N GLU A 40 20.88 18.00 19.84
CA GLU A 40 20.80 19.45 19.61
C GLU A 40 19.96 19.71 18.36
N LEU A 41 18.70 20.14 18.53
CA LEU A 41 17.79 20.47 17.43
C LEU A 41 17.85 21.95 17.08
N ARG A 42 18.24 22.25 15.84
CA ARG A 42 18.25 23.59 15.23
C ARG A 42 17.33 23.63 14.03
N GLU A 43 16.79 24.81 13.76
CA GLU A 43 15.98 25.07 12.58
C GLU A 43 16.65 26.12 11.72
N GLU A 44 16.89 25.79 10.47
CA GLU A 44 17.49 26.71 9.51
C GLU A 44 16.74 26.62 8.18
N LEU A 45 16.81 27.69 7.39
CA LEU A 45 16.38 27.61 6.00
C LEU A 45 17.48 26.88 5.22
N ILE A 46 17.25 25.61 4.91
CA ILE A 46 18.19 24.82 4.14
C ILE A 46 17.89 25.09 2.65
N PRO A 47 18.79 25.72 1.88
CA PRO A 47 18.65 25.76 0.44
C PRO A 47 18.71 24.31 -0.09
N PHE A 48 18.06 24.02 -1.22
CA PHE A 48 17.90 22.66 -1.80
C PHE A 48 16.77 21.81 -1.18
N SER A 49 16.40 20.72 -1.86
CA SER A 49 15.34 19.79 -1.47
C SER A 49 15.81 18.82 -0.37
N VAL A 50 16.30 19.38 0.75
CA VAL A 50 16.75 18.61 1.92
C VAL A 50 15.87 18.97 3.11
N ASP A 51 15.30 17.94 3.74
CA ASP A 51 14.39 18.11 4.87
C ASP A 51 15.16 18.27 6.20
N ALA A 52 16.27 17.55 6.37
CA ALA A 52 17.14 17.69 7.53
C ALA A 52 18.58 17.24 7.23
N VAL A 53 19.50 17.62 8.12
CA VAL A 53 20.89 17.14 8.14
C VAL A 53 21.22 16.67 9.55
N PHE A 54 21.73 15.43 9.65
CA PHE A 54 22.17 14.82 10.90
C PHE A 54 23.67 14.59 10.93
N PHE A 55 24.34 15.06 11.97
CA PHE A 55 25.78 14.91 12.09
C PHE A 55 26.29 14.87 13.52
N TYR A 56 27.40 14.14 13.69
CA TYR A 56 28.21 14.16 14.88
C TYR A 56 29.31 15.22 14.74
N ARG A 57 29.41 16.14 15.70
CA ARG A 57 30.59 17.02 15.80
C ARG A 57 31.65 16.33 16.63
N ALA A 58 32.83 16.08 16.08
CA ALA A 58 33.94 15.48 16.83
C ALA A 58 34.30 16.26 18.12
N SER A 59 33.99 17.56 18.19
CA SER A 59 34.22 18.42 19.36
C SER A 59 33.09 18.43 20.39
N ARG A 60 31.95 17.77 20.13
CA ARG A 60 30.79 17.70 21.04
C ARG A 60 30.33 16.26 21.21
N ASN A 61 29.99 15.89 22.44
CA ASN A 61 29.47 14.55 22.71
C ASN A 61 27.97 14.37 22.36
N THR A 62 27.32 15.44 21.88
CA THR A 62 25.90 15.46 21.53
C THR A 62 25.74 15.66 20.03
N PRO A 63 24.99 14.79 19.31
CA PRO A 63 24.71 14.98 17.89
C PRO A 63 23.85 16.22 17.65
N THR A 64 23.82 16.69 16.40
CA THR A 64 23.01 17.84 15.97
C THR A 64 22.11 17.46 14.81
N ILE A 65 20.84 17.87 14.88
CA ILE A 65 19.89 17.88 13.77
C ILE A 65 19.67 19.33 13.35
N ILE A 66 19.90 19.62 12.07
CA ILE A 66 19.43 20.87 11.45
C ILE A 66 18.20 20.51 10.61
N LEU A 67 17.04 20.96 11.05
CA LEU A 67 15.77 20.73 10.39
C LEU A 67 15.42 21.91 9.48
N ASN A 68 14.90 21.64 8.29
CA ASN A 68 14.40 22.66 7.40
C ASN A 68 13.15 23.33 8.00
N SER A 69 13.18 24.65 8.14
CA SER A 69 12.09 25.43 8.74
C SER A 69 10.82 25.50 7.90
N ASN A 70 10.85 25.12 6.62
CA ASN A 70 9.71 25.22 5.69
C ASN A 70 8.88 23.93 5.57
N LEU A 71 9.05 22.97 6.48
CA LEU A 71 8.33 21.70 6.45
C LEU A 71 6.91 21.83 7.03
N SER A 72 5.95 21.10 6.45
CA SER A 72 4.64 20.94 7.07
C SER A 72 4.75 20.19 8.40
N PRO A 73 3.81 20.36 9.35
CA PRO A 73 3.86 19.68 10.64
C PRO A 73 3.98 18.15 10.53
N GLN A 74 3.27 17.53 9.58
CA GLN A 74 3.35 16.08 9.39
C GLN A 74 4.70 15.65 8.81
N ARG A 75 5.25 16.43 7.86
CA ARG A 75 6.56 16.14 7.27
C ARG A 75 7.67 16.29 8.29
N ARG A 76 7.64 17.39 9.06
CA ARG A 76 8.52 17.65 10.20
C ARG A 76 8.51 16.50 11.20
N ARG A 77 7.33 16.02 11.60
CA ARG A 77 7.18 14.87 12.51
C ARG A 77 7.85 13.61 11.96
N PHE A 78 7.61 13.29 10.69
CA PHE A 78 8.25 12.13 10.06
C PHE A 78 9.76 12.29 9.94
N THR A 79 10.25 13.46 9.50
CA THR A 79 11.67 13.77 9.38
C THR A 79 12.38 13.63 10.72
N LEU A 80 11.82 14.18 11.80
CA LEU A 80 12.41 14.01 13.13
C LEU A 80 12.46 12.55 13.59
N ALA A 81 11.40 11.76 13.34
CA ALA A 81 11.40 10.33 13.63
C ALA A 81 12.46 9.57 12.81
N HIS A 82 12.66 9.97 11.55
CA HIS A 82 13.70 9.44 10.67
C HIS A 82 15.10 9.74 11.20
N GLU A 83 15.38 10.98 11.60
CA GLU A 83 16.67 11.33 12.21
C GLU A 83 16.91 10.60 13.53
N MET A 84 15.87 10.36 14.33
CA MET A 84 15.97 9.52 15.53
C MET A 84 16.29 8.06 15.17
N GLY A 85 15.91 7.59 13.99
CA GLY A 85 16.36 6.31 13.45
C GLY A 85 17.88 6.30 13.23
N HIS A 86 18.43 7.33 12.60
CA HIS A 86 19.88 7.49 12.48
C HIS A 86 20.60 7.61 13.82
N PHE A 87 19.97 8.22 14.82
CA PHE A 87 20.52 8.29 16.17
C PHE A 87 20.53 6.95 16.90
N PHE A 88 19.43 6.20 16.88
CA PHE A 88 19.29 4.98 17.67
C PHE A 88 19.88 3.74 17.01
N ILE A 89 19.88 3.64 15.68
CA ILE A 89 20.36 2.46 14.97
C ILE A 89 21.90 2.37 15.07
N PRO A 90 22.47 1.37 15.78
CA PRO A 90 23.89 1.39 16.14
C PRO A 90 24.86 1.35 14.96
N TRP A 91 24.43 0.77 13.82
CA TRP A 91 25.24 0.68 12.61
C TRP A 91 25.05 1.88 11.66
N HIS A 92 24.26 2.88 12.05
CA HIS A 92 24.17 4.16 11.34
C HIS A 92 25.30 5.09 11.80
N VAL A 93 26.52 4.84 11.31
CA VAL A 93 27.74 5.60 11.69
C VAL A 93 28.12 6.66 10.65
N GLY A 94 28.64 7.79 11.13
CA GLY A 94 29.16 8.88 10.28
C GLY A 94 28.25 10.10 10.18
N THR A 95 28.65 11.06 9.34
CA THR A 95 27.80 12.22 8.97
C THR A 95 26.81 11.78 7.90
N ILE A 96 25.52 11.93 8.17
CA ILE A 96 24.44 11.51 7.27
C ILE A 96 23.76 12.77 6.74
N ILE A 97 24.05 13.11 5.49
CA ILE A 97 23.41 14.23 4.81
C ILE A 97 22.31 13.63 3.94
N CYS A 98 21.05 13.83 4.31
CA CYS A 98 19.90 13.37 3.52
C CYS A 98 19.97 13.94 2.09
N HIS A 99 19.93 13.06 1.08
CA HIS A 99 19.87 13.33 -0.38
C HIS A 99 21.16 13.65 -1.14
N THR A 100 22.36 13.37 -0.63
CA THR A 100 23.61 13.56 -1.42
C THR A 100 24.20 12.23 -1.89
N ASP A 101 24.54 12.17 -3.19
CA ASP A 101 25.00 10.97 -3.90
C ASP A 101 26.39 10.52 -3.42
N PRO A 102 26.53 9.34 -2.75
CA PRO A 102 27.84 8.83 -2.36
C PRO A 102 28.68 8.53 -3.61
N GLY A 103 29.87 9.12 -3.70
CA GLY A 103 30.75 9.04 -4.88
C GLY A 103 31.24 7.64 -5.31
N SER A 104 30.84 6.55 -4.63
CA SER A 104 31.13 5.16 -5.02
C SER A 104 29.88 4.29 -5.02
N HIS A 105 29.81 3.31 -5.94
CA HIS A 105 28.66 2.40 -6.04
C HIS A 105 28.37 1.66 -4.72
N MET A 106 29.39 1.17 -4.01
CA MET A 106 29.23 0.51 -2.72
C MET A 106 28.72 1.48 -1.63
N GLY A 107 29.21 2.72 -1.62
CA GLY A 107 28.69 3.76 -0.72
C GLY A 107 27.22 4.09 -0.98
N ARG A 108 26.77 4.10 -2.24
CA ARG A 108 25.36 4.32 -2.61
C ARG A 108 24.43 3.23 -2.07
N TYR A 109 24.86 1.96 -2.14
CA TYR A 109 24.06 0.84 -1.64
C TYR A 109 23.92 0.88 -0.11
N LEU A 110 25.02 1.09 0.61
CA LEU A 110 25.00 1.20 2.08
C LEU A 110 24.13 2.38 2.54
N TYR A 111 24.31 3.54 1.91
CA TYR A 111 23.51 4.72 2.20
C TYR A 111 22.01 4.47 1.96
N LYS A 112 21.65 3.86 0.82
CA LYS A 112 20.25 3.53 0.53
C LYS A 112 19.65 2.53 1.55
N SER A 113 20.45 1.59 2.05
CA SER A 113 20.01 0.67 3.12
C SER A 113 19.69 1.44 4.40
N MET A 114 20.62 2.29 4.84
CA MET A 114 20.46 3.09 6.06
C MET A 114 19.23 4.01 5.99
N GLU A 115 19.00 4.67 4.86
CA GLU A 115 17.80 5.50 4.64
C GLU A 115 16.51 4.67 4.69
N THR A 116 16.54 3.44 4.14
CA THR A 116 15.38 2.53 4.17
C THR A 116 15.09 2.06 5.59
N GLU A 117 16.14 1.74 6.35
CA GLU A 117 16.06 1.33 7.75
C GLU A 117 15.57 2.48 8.64
N ALA A 118 16.11 3.69 8.46
CA ALA A 118 15.64 4.89 9.17
C ALA A 118 14.16 5.20 8.88
N ASN A 119 13.72 5.04 7.62
CA ASN A 119 12.31 5.17 7.27
C ASN A 119 11.41 4.14 7.98
N ARG A 120 11.83 2.87 8.03
CA ARG A 120 11.08 1.81 8.73
C ARG A 120 11.04 2.05 10.24
N PHE A 121 12.17 2.47 10.84
CA PHE A 121 12.24 2.88 12.23
C PHE A 121 11.26 4.02 12.52
N ALA A 122 11.26 5.07 11.69
CA ALA A 122 10.37 6.20 11.83
C ALA A 122 8.88 5.80 11.72
N SER A 123 8.56 4.94 10.76
CA SER A 123 7.20 4.41 10.60
C SER A 123 6.74 3.65 11.83
N GLU A 124 7.56 2.76 12.39
CA GLU A 124 7.21 2.01 13.61
C GLU A 124 7.16 2.90 14.86
N LEU A 125 8.05 3.89 14.97
CA LEU A 125 8.06 4.82 16.10
C LEU A 125 6.77 5.68 16.12
N LEU A 126 6.28 6.10 14.96
CA LEU A 126 5.10 6.96 14.84
C LEU A 126 3.78 6.18 14.79
N ILE A 127 3.78 5.02 14.14
CA ILE A 127 2.61 4.14 13.98
C ILE A 127 3.02 2.72 14.38
N PRO A 128 3.07 2.42 15.69
CA PRO A 128 3.56 1.14 16.17
C PRO A 128 2.68 -0.01 15.67
N SER A 129 3.30 -1.07 15.17
CA SER A 129 2.58 -2.19 14.55
C SER A 129 1.64 -2.89 15.54
N GLU A 130 2.08 -3.09 16.79
CA GLU A 130 1.24 -3.72 17.82
C GLU A 130 -0.01 -2.88 18.14
N TRP A 131 0.16 -1.56 18.23
CA TRP A 131 -0.94 -0.64 18.44
C TRP A 131 -1.90 -0.60 17.25
N LEU A 132 -1.36 -0.57 16.02
CA LEU A 132 -2.18 -0.58 14.81
C LEU A 132 -2.98 -1.88 14.67
N LEU A 133 -2.38 -3.03 14.98
CA LEU A 133 -3.07 -4.32 14.95
C LEU A 133 -4.19 -4.39 16.00
N ASP A 134 -3.97 -3.83 17.19
CA ASP A 134 -5.01 -3.68 18.22
C ASP A 134 -6.17 -2.81 17.70
N LEU A 135 -5.88 -1.67 17.05
CA LEU A 135 -6.90 -0.85 16.40
C LEU A 135 -7.66 -1.62 15.31
N ILE A 136 -6.95 -2.34 14.43
CA ILE A 136 -7.57 -3.17 13.38
C ILE A 136 -8.51 -4.21 13.98
N SER A 137 -8.18 -4.77 15.14
CA SER A 137 -9.03 -5.75 15.82
C SER A 137 -10.29 -5.15 16.47
N LYS A 138 -10.24 -3.87 16.86
CA LYS A 138 -11.31 -3.16 17.59
C LYS A 138 -12.26 -2.41 16.68
N HIS A 139 -11.81 -1.99 15.51
CA HIS A 139 -12.60 -1.18 14.58
C HIS A 139 -13.12 -2.01 13.42
N GLN A 140 -14.27 -1.62 12.87
CA GLN A 140 -14.91 -2.35 11.78
C GLN A 140 -14.51 -1.85 10.39
N THR A 141 -14.14 -0.57 10.28
CA THR A 141 -13.90 0.10 9.00
C THR A 141 -12.52 0.75 8.94
N VAL A 142 -11.99 0.87 7.72
CA VAL A 142 -10.69 1.50 7.51
C VAL A 142 -10.74 2.98 7.84
N ARG A 143 -11.87 3.64 7.60
CA ARG A 143 -12.13 5.03 7.98
C ARG A 143 -11.90 5.28 9.46
N GLN A 144 -12.50 4.46 10.33
CA GLN A 144 -12.39 4.63 11.79
C GLN A 144 -10.93 4.55 12.25
N ILE A 145 -10.20 3.54 11.77
CA ILE A 145 -8.78 3.37 12.09
C ILE A 145 -7.98 4.57 11.56
N SER A 146 -8.26 5.00 10.33
CA SER A 146 -7.55 6.12 9.71
C SER A 146 -7.74 7.43 10.47
N GLU A 147 -8.93 7.67 11.02
CA GLU A 147 -9.20 8.84 11.86
C GLU A 147 -8.35 8.82 13.12
N VAL A 148 -8.38 7.71 13.88
CA VAL A 148 -7.58 7.55 15.11
C VAL A 148 -6.08 7.72 14.85
N VAL A 149 -5.56 7.10 13.79
CA VAL A 149 -4.13 7.19 13.48
C VAL A 149 -3.76 8.61 13.04
N ARG A 150 -4.60 9.27 12.23
CA ARG A 150 -4.34 10.64 11.77
C ARG A 150 -4.32 11.65 12.91
N ASP A 151 -5.10 11.43 13.97
CA ASP A 151 -5.13 12.29 15.15
C ASP A 151 -3.79 12.30 15.92
N THR A 152 -2.86 11.36 15.61
CA THR A 152 -1.48 11.37 16.13
C THR A 152 -0.55 12.34 15.41
N GLY A 153 -1.04 13.06 14.38
CA GLY A 153 -0.28 14.05 13.63
C GLY A 153 0.54 13.49 12.46
N VAL A 154 0.36 12.21 12.10
CA VAL A 154 0.95 11.62 10.90
C VAL A 154 0.17 11.98 9.63
N SER A 155 0.82 11.88 8.47
CA SER A 155 0.17 12.17 7.19
C SER A 155 -0.80 11.06 6.77
N GLY A 156 -1.86 11.41 6.04
CA GLY A 156 -2.80 10.40 5.52
C GLY A 156 -2.14 9.35 4.62
N THR A 157 -1.08 9.71 3.89
CA THR A 157 -0.28 8.76 3.12
C THR A 157 0.45 7.76 4.03
N ALA A 158 1.04 8.21 5.15
CA ALA A 158 1.68 7.32 6.12
C ALA A 158 0.66 6.35 6.74
N VAL A 159 -0.55 6.83 7.06
CA VAL A 159 -1.67 5.99 7.52
C VAL A 159 -2.00 4.91 6.48
N ASN A 160 -2.16 5.29 5.22
CA ASN A 160 -2.51 4.35 4.16
C ASN A 160 -1.46 3.25 3.96
N ILE A 161 -0.18 3.63 3.98
CA ILE A 161 0.95 2.69 3.88
C ILE A 161 1.00 1.76 5.10
N ALA A 162 0.82 2.29 6.31
CA ALA A 162 0.82 1.47 7.52
C ALA A 162 -0.33 0.45 7.51
N LEU A 163 -1.52 0.88 7.10
CA LEU A 163 -2.69 0.01 6.98
C LEU A 163 -2.50 -1.10 5.94
N VAL A 164 -2.07 -0.77 4.72
CA VAL A 164 -1.92 -1.78 3.65
C VAL A 164 -0.87 -2.84 3.99
N ASN A 165 0.10 -2.51 4.85
CA ASN A 165 1.13 -3.46 5.30
C ASN A 165 0.67 -4.36 6.45
N ASN A 166 -0.39 -3.98 7.18
CA ASN A 166 -0.86 -4.70 8.38
C ASN A 166 -2.26 -5.30 8.26
N LEU A 167 -3.07 -4.84 7.30
CA LEU A 167 -4.38 -5.40 7.01
C LEU A 167 -4.25 -6.81 6.40
N PRO A 168 -5.25 -7.69 6.61
CA PRO A 168 -5.28 -8.99 5.96
C PRO A 168 -5.40 -8.86 4.43
N ALA A 169 -5.19 -9.97 3.72
CA ALA A 169 -5.38 -10.04 2.27
C ALA A 169 -6.78 -9.55 1.85
N GLY A 170 -6.88 -8.95 0.66
CA GLY A 170 -8.13 -8.48 0.08
C GLY A 170 -8.40 -6.99 0.28
N TYR A 171 -7.39 -6.16 0.49
CA TYR A 171 -7.57 -4.70 0.56
C TYR A 171 -6.71 -4.00 -0.47
N MET A 172 -7.21 -2.88 -0.99
CA MET A 172 -6.46 -1.97 -1.85
C MET A 172 -6.85 -0.54 -1.52
N PHE A 173 -5.89 0.37 -1.58
CA PHE A 173 -6.17 1.80 -1.53
C PHE A 173 -5.64 2.53 -2.76
N VAL A 174 -6.31 3.64 -3.09
CA VAL A 174 -5.87 4.59 -4.12
C VAL A 174 -6.04 6.00 -3.56
N GLN A 175 -4.94 6.72 -3.41
CA GLN A 175 -4.91 8.10 -3.01
C GLN A 175 -4.68 8.99 -4.24
N THR A 176 -5.62 9.90 -4.49
CA THR A 176 -5.60 10.88 -5.58
C THR A 176 -5.44 12.29 -5.04
N ASN A 177 -4.92 13.19 -5.87
CA ASN A 177 -4.97 14.63 -5.62
C ASN A 177 -6.35 15.20 -5.98
N ARG A 178 -6.55 16.51 -5.81
CA ARG A 178 -7.81 17.21 -6.14
C ARG A 178 -8.30 17.08 -7.60
N TRP A 179 -7.44 16.63 -8.51
CA TRP A 179 -7.78 16.41 -9.92
C TRP A 179 -8.07 14.94 -10.25
N GLY A 180 -8.12 14.05 -9.25
CA GLY A 180 -8.33 12.62 -9.45
C GLY A 180 -7.10 11.87 -9.95
N VAL A 181 -5.91 12.49 -9.96
CA VAL A 181 -4.67 11.85 -10.39
C VAL A 181 -4.05 11.07 -9.24
N VAL A 182 -3.77 9.79 -9.46
CA VAL A 182 -3.14 8.89 -8.47
C VAL A 182 -1.79 9.43 -8.03
N GLN A 183 -1.64 9.64 -6.72
CA GLN A 183 -0.38 10.01 -6.06
C GLN A 183 0.27 8.81 -5.39
N TYR A 184 -0.55 7.98 -4.73
CA TYR A 184 -0.11 6.77 -4.04
C TYR A 184 -1.21 5.71 -4.15
N SER A 185 -0.80 4.46 -4.18
CA SER A 185 -1.72 3.33 -4.19
C SER A 185 -0.99 2.10 -3.66
N GLY A 186 -1.74 1.10 -3.24
CA GLY A 186 -1.16 -0.16 -2.79
C GLY A 186 -2.23 -1.20 -2.50
N GLU A 187 -1.84 -2.46 -2.52
CA GLU A 187 -2.68 -3.61 -2.16
C GLU A 187 -2.05 -4.44 -1.05
N THR A 188 -2.87 -5.06 -0.20
CA THR A 188 -2.37 -6.03 0.78
C THR A 188 -1.86 -7.26 0.06
N GLY A 189 -0.91 -7.97 0.69
CA GLY A 189 -0.36 -9.22 0.15
C GLY A 189 -1.45 -10.21 -0.25
N SER A 190 -1.25 -10.89 -1.38
CA SER A 190 -2.20 -11.88 -1.94
C SER A 190 -3.55 -11.32 -2.40
N THR A 191 -3.72 -10.00 -2.51
CA THR A 191 -4.86 -9.39 -3.19
C THR A 191 -4.72 -9.56 -4.71
N TYR A 192 -5.79 -10.00 -5.39
CA TYR A 192 -5.76 -10.25 -6.83
C TYR A 192 -5.88 -8.96 -7.66
N ALA A 193 -6.59 -7.97 -7.13
CA ALA A 193 -6.60 -6.62 -7.67
C ALA A 193 -5.21 -6.00 -7.50
N ARG A 194 -4.75 -5.30 -8.53
CA ARG A 194 -3.54 -4.49 -8.52
C ARG A 194 -3.86 -3.02 -8.40
N ALA A 195 -3.10 -2.37 -7.52
CA ALA A 195 -3.14 -0.94 -7.36
C ALA A 195 -2.78 -0.22 -8.69
N PRO A 196 -3.54 0.82 -9.06
CA PRO A 196 -3.25 1.62 -10.23
C PRO A 196 -1.91 2.36 -10.10
N ARG A 197 -1.24 2.63 -11.22
CA ARG A 197 0.05 3.33 -11.22
C ARG A 197 -0.12 4.80 -10.87
N ASN A 198 0.91 5.39 -10.27
CA ASN A 198 0.98 6.83 -10.03
C ASN A 198 0.91 7.61 -11.36
N GLY A 199 0.23 8.76 -11.33
CA GLY A 199 0.13 9.69 -12.45
C GLY A 199 -1.06 9.48 -13.39
N ILE A 200 -1.85 8.42 -13.24
CA ILE A 200 -3.06 8.21 -14.04
C ILE A 200 -4.28 8.88 -13.39
N ILE A 201 -5.28 9.24 -14.19
CA ILE A 201 -6.60 9.64 -13.68
C ILE A 201 -7.32 8.37 -13.22
N PHE A 202 -7.76 8.35 -11.97
CA PHE A 202 -8.41 7.19 -11.38
C PHE A 202 -9.92 7.27 -11.49
N ASP A 203 -10.54 6.21 -12.01
CA ASP A 203 -11.97 5.96 -11.93
C ASP A 203 -12.24 4.81 -10.94
N ALA A 204 -12.91 5.13 -9.84
CA ALA A 204 -13.26 4.16 -8.81
C ALA A 204 -14.39 3.20 -9.23
N THR A 205 -15.19 3.54 -10.26
CA THR A 205 -16.45 2.83 -10.53
C THR A 205 -16.26 1.36 -10.85
N VAL A 206 -15.18 0.99 -11.55
CA VAL A 206 -14.88 -0.41 -11.88
C VAL A 206 -14.58 -1.20 -10.61
N PHE A 207 -13.75 -0.64 -9.72
CA PHE A 207 -13.35 -1.30 -8.48
C PHE A 207 -14.49 -1.37 -7.47
N GLU A 208 -15.30 -0.32 -7.39
CA GLU A 208 -16.51 -0.30 -6.55
C GLU A 208 -17.44 -1.47 -6.89
N ARG A 209 -17.68 -1.74 -8.18
CA ARG A 209 -18.53 -2.84 -8.66
C ARG A 209 -18.02 -4.24 -8.31
N VAL A 210 -16.71 -4.41 -8.15
CA VAL A 210 -16.09 -5.72 -7.86
C VAL A 210 -15.61 -5.86 -6.40
N SER A 211 -15.80 -4.83 -5.59
CA SER A 211 -15.46 -4.81 -4.17
C SER A 211 -16.67 -5.16 -3.31
N ALA A 212 -16.44 -5.82 -2.18
CA ALA A 212 -17.48 -6.08 -1.18
C ALA A 212 -17.78 -4.85 -0.32
N ASN A 213 -16.78 -3.97 -0.15
CA ASN A 213 -16.94 -2.70 0.54
C ASN A 213 -16.05 -1.63 -0.11
N TYR A 214 -16.56 -0.41 -0.18
CA TYR A 214 -15.89 0.77 -0.69
C TYR A 214 -16.02 1.93 0.31
N GLU A 215 -14.89 2.49 0.72
CA GLU A 215 -14.82 3.61 1.65
C GLU A 215 -14.06 4.80 1.03
N LEU A 216 -14.59 6.01 1.21
CA LEU A 216 -14.01 7.24 0.68
C LEU A 216 -13.60 8.21 1.79
N ILE A 217 -12.29 8.49 1.92
CA ILE A 217 -11.74 9.41 2.91
C ILE A 217 -11.20 10.65 2.19
N GLN A 218 -11.82 11.81 2.43
CA GLN A 218 -11.44 13.07 1.79
C GLN A 218 -10.73 14.00 2.79
N THR A 219 -9.70 14.68 2.31
CA THR A 219 -9.03 15.80 2.96
C THR A 219 -9.03 17.00 2.00
N GLU A 220 -8.61 18.17 2.45
CA GLU A 220 -8.52 19.37 1.59
C GLU A 220 -7.61 19.17 0.36
N SER A 221 -6.59 18.32 0.50
CA SER A 221 -5.52 18.14 -0.50
C SER A 221 -5.57 16.81 -1.25
N SER A 222 -6.30 15.81 -0.74
CA SER A 222 -6.30 14.46 -1.30
C SER A 222 -7.62 13.72 -1.07
N THR A 223 -7.88 12.75 -1.92
CA THR A 223 -8.98 11.79 -1.76
C THR A 223 -8.40 10.39 -1.71
N THR A 224 -8.78 9.58 -0.72
CA THR A 224 -8.37 8.19 -0.58
C THR A 224 -9.56 7.28 -0.75
N HIS A 225 -9.46 6.37 -1.72
CA HIS A 225 -10.41 5.30 -2.00
C HIS A 225 -9.88 4.01 -1.38
N TRP A 226 -10.67 3.36 -0.52
CA TRP A 226 -10.36 2.06 0.05
C TRP A 226 -11.35 1.02 -0.46
N PHE A 227 -10.83 -0.09 -0.94
CA PHE A 227 -11.62 -1.23 -1.44
C PHE A 227 -11.29 -2.46 -0.61
N LYS A 228 -12.32 -3.17 -0.17
CA LYS A 228 -12.20 -4.51 0.41
C LYS A 228 -12.81 -5.52 -0.55
N PHE A 229 -12.04 -6.54 -0.89
CA PHE A 229 -12.40 -7.66 -1.74
C PHE A 229 -12.65 -8.93 -0.92
N GLY A 230 -13.44 -9.86 -1.47
CA GLY A 230 -13.78 -11.14 -0.85
C GLY A 230 -15.13 -11.13 -0.12
N ARG A 231 -15.86 -12.24 0.02
CA ARG A 231 -15.64 -13.63 -0.47
C ARG A 231 -16.97 -14.30 -0.88
N GLU A 232 -18.00 -13.48 -1.11
CA GLU A 232 -19.35 -13.89 -1.51
C GLU A 232 -19.81 -13.01 -2.67
N LEU A 233 -19.28 -13.21 -3.88
CA LEU A 233 -20.16 -12.98 -5.01
C LEU A 233 -21.27 -14.03 -4.90
N ARG A 234 -22.46 -13.59 -4.49
CA ARG A 234 -23.65 -14.41 -4.62
C ARG A 234 -23.81 -14.73 -6.11
N MET A 235 -23.41 -15.95 -6.47
CA MET A 235 -23.83 -16.56 -7.72
C MET A 235 -25.34 -16.69 -7.60
N HIS A 236 -26.08 -15.79 -8.26
CA HIS A 236 -27.43 -16.17 -8.66
C HIS A 236 -27.27 -17.46 -9.44
N HIS A 237 -27.74 -18.57 -8.86
CA HIS A 237 -27.94 -19.83 -9.56
C HIS A 237 -29.04 -19.60 -10.60
N GLU A 238 -28.76 -18.78 -11.60
CA GLU A 238 -29.46 -18.91 -12.86
C GLU A 238 -28.84 -20.15 -13.51
N GLU A 239 -29.62 -21.23 -13.52
CA GLU A 239 -29.36 -22.43 -14.29
C GLU A 239 -29.30 -22.05 -15.78
N GLU A 240 -28.23 -21.41 -16.23
CA GLU A 240 -28.02 -21.09 -17.63
C GLU A 240 -27.51 -22.36 -18.33
N GLN A 241 -28.46 -23.16 -18.78
CA GLN A 241 -28.24 -24.28 -19.68
C GLN A 241 -27.63 -23.77 -21.00
N GLY A 242 -26.51 -24.37 -21.42
CA GLY A 242 -26.25 -24.59 -22.85
C GLY A 242 -25.00 -23.97 -23.52
N TYR A 243 -24.26 -23.04 -22.91
CA TYR A 243 -23.06 -22.46 -23.54
C TYR A 243 -21.75 -22.82 -22.81
N ASP A 244 -20.81 -23.38 -23.57
CA ASP A 244 -19.37 -23.51 -23.21
C ASP A 244 -18.77 -22.10 -23.07
N SER A 245 -17.92 -21.87 -22.05
CA SER A 245 -17.22 -20.59 -21.88
C SER A 245 -16.51 -20.13 -23.17
N LYS A 246 -16.04 -21.07 -24.00
CA LYS A 246 -15.44 -20.81 -25.32
C LYS A 246 -16.41 -20.17 -26.31
N ALA A 247 -17.69 -20.54 -26.29
CA ALA A 247 -18.70 -19.96 -27.18
C ALA A 247 -19.02 -18.53 -26.77
N ILE A 248 -19.18 -18.27 -25.46
CA ILE A 248 -19.46 -16.95 -24.91
C ILE A 248 -18.33 -15.98 -25.26
N ILE A 249 -17.07 -16.38 -25.02
CA ILE A 249 -15.94 -15.47 -25.26
C ILE A 249 -15.71 -15.19 -26.75
N ARG A 250 -15.95 -16.16 -27.63
CA ARG A 250 -15.85 -15.94 -29.09
C ARG A 250 -16.86 -14.91 -29.55
N LYS A 251 -18.12 -15.02 -29.10
CA LYS A 251 -19.17 -14.02 -29.40
C LYS A 251 -18.75 -12.62 -28.95
N ILE A 252 -18.27 -12.48 -27.72
CA ILE A 252 -17.80 -11.19 -27.18
C ILE A 252 -16.65 -10.62 -28.02
N VAL A 253 -15.68 -11.44 -28.41
CA VAL A 253 -14.53 -11.02 -29.21
C VAL A 253 -14.96 -10.63 -30.63
N ASP A 254 -15.87 -11.39 -31.25
CA ASP A 254 -16.40 -11.09 -32.58
C ASP A 254 -17.19 -9.78 -32.60
N ASP A 255 -17.98 -9.51 -31.54
CA ASP A 255 -18.72 -8.27 -31.37
C ASP A 255 -17.81 -7.05 -31.16
N LEU A 256 -16.57 -7.27 -30.69
CA LEU A 256 -15.61 -6.23 -30.35
C LEU A 256 -14.48 -6.06 -31.37
N LYS A 257 -14.42 -6.91 -32.40
CA LYS A 257 -13.29 -6.99 -33.35
C LYS A 257 -13.00 -5.67 -34.07
N ASP A 258 -14.04 -4.86 -34.32
CA ASP A 258 -13.95 -3.59 -35.06
C ASP A 258 -13.91 -2.36 -34.14
N ASN A 259 -13.87 -2.56 -32.82
CA ASN A 259 -13.82 -1.46 -31.85
C ASN A 259 -12.39 -0.93 -31.73
N ALA A 260 -12.16 0.35 -32.11
CA ALA A 260 -10.85 0.98 -32.11
C ALA A 260 -10.15 1.02 -30.74
N GLY A 261 -10.90 0.90 -29.63
CA GLY A 261 -10.35 0.83 -28.27
C GLY A 261 -9.95 -0.57 -27.82
N MET A 262 -10.22 -1.63 -28.60
CA MET A 262 -9.97 -3.01 -28.19
C MET A 262 -8.64 -3.55 -28.73
N PRO A 263 -7.89 -4.33 -27.94
CA PRO A 263 -6.68 -4.99 -28.41
C PRO A 263 -6.96 -5.97 -29.56
N LYS A 264 -6.17 -5.92 -30.64
CA LYS A 264 -6.26 -6.87 -31.77
C LYS A 264 -6.15 -8.35 -31.36
N ASN A 265 -5.41 -8.63 -30.27
CA ASN A 265 -5.22 -9.97 -29.71
C ASN A 265 -6.07 -10.19 -28.44
N LEU A 266 -7.30 -9.66 -28.41
CA LEU A 266 -8.17 -9.65 -27.22
C LEU A 266 -8.32 -11.02 -26.57
N LEU A 267 -8.67 -12.05 -27.36
CA LEU A 267 -8.84 -13.42 -26.85
C LEU A 267 -7.56 -13.96 -26.19
N CYS A 268 -6.40 -13.69 -26.80
CA CYS A 268 -5.10 -14.12 -26.26
C CYS A 268 -4.81 -13.41 -24.92
N LYS A 269 -5.06 -12.09 -24.83
CA LYS A 269 -4.90 -11.35 -23.57
C LYS A 269 -5.81 -11.91 -22.46
N ILE A 270 -7.09 -12.15 -22.78
CA ILE A 270 -8.07 -12.71 -21.81
C ILE A 270 -7.61 -14.08 -21.32
N ASN A 271 -7.23 -14.98 -22.24
CA ASN A 271 -6.72 -16.30 -21.88
C ASN A 271 -5.42 -16.24 -21.07
N GLY A 272 -4.53 -15.27 -21.36
CA GLY A 272 -3.31 -15.04 -20.59
C GLY A 272 -3.60 -14.63 -19.14
N VAL A 273 -4.61 -13.78 -18.91
CA VAL A 273 -5.06 -13.40 -17.56
C VAL A 273 -5.62 -14.60 -16.82
N VAL A 274 -6.55 -15.34 -17.45
CA VAL A 274 -7.17 -16.54 -16.85
C VAL A 274 -6.12 -17.60 -16.53
N GLY A 275 -5.25 -17.93 -17.49
CA GLY A 275 -4.21 -18.95 -17.32
C GLY A 275 -3.17 -18.56 -16.28
N GLY A 276 -2.73 -17.29 -16.27
CA GLY A 276 -1.77 -16.80 -15.28
C GLY A 276 -2.35 -16.74 -13.86
N LEU A 277 -3.66 -16.51 -13.71
CA LEU A 277 -4.32 -16.59 -12.42
C LEU A 277 -4.52 -18.06 -11.99
N ASN A 278 -4.94 -18.94 -12.91
CA ASN A 278 -5.15 -20.36 -12.63
C ASN A 278 -3.88 -21.08 -12.14
N SER A 279 -2.70 -20.63 -12.59
CA SER A 279 -1.43 -21.21 -12.15
C SER A 279 -0.91 -20.65 -10.82
N ALA A 280 -1.38 -19.48 -10.38
CA ALA A 280 -0.82 -18.77 -9.24
C ALA A 280 -1.80 -18.59 -8.06
N ALA A 281 -3.11 -18.67 -8.31
CA ALA A 281 -4.14 -18.49 -7.31
C ALA A 281 -4.35 -19.77 -6.51
N ASP A 282 -4.44 -19.61 -5.19
CA ASP A 282 -4.82 -20.67 -4.25
C ASP A 282 -6.28 -20.47 -3.86
N CYS A 283 -7.19 -20.77 -4.80
CA CYS A 283 -8.63 -20.60 -4.62
C CYS A 283 -9.27 -21.93 -4.19
N ALA A 284 -10.10 -21.90 -3.14
CA ALA A 284 -10.75 -23.09 -2.61
C ALA A 284 -12.03 -23.47 -3.36
N SER A 285 -12.60 -22.55 -4.16
CA SER A 285 -13.84 -22.79 -4.90
C SER A 285 -13.88 -22.03 -6.23
N PRO A 286 -14.78 -22.43 -7.15
CA PRO A 286 -15.04 -21.68 -8.38
C PRO A 286 -15.46 -20.23 -8.14
N GLU A 287 -16.19 -19.95 -7.06
CA GLU A 287 -16.62 -18.61 -6.68
C GLU A 287 -15.42 -17.74 -6.29
N GLU A 288 -14.51 -18.27 -5.45
CA GLU A 288 -13.28 -17.56 -5.09
C GLU A 288 -12.42 -17.26 -6.31
N PHE A 289 -12.37 -18.18 -7.27
CA PHE A 289 -11.63 -17.97 -8.52
C PHE A 289 -12.31 -16.95 -9.44
N ALA A 290 -13.65 -16.95 -9.51
CA ALA A 290 -14.40 -15.94 -10.23
C ALA A 290 -14.16 -14.54 -9.63
N ASP A 291 -14.23 -14.39 -8.30
CA ASP A 291 -13.92 -13.15 -7.59
C ASP A 291 -12.51 -12.66 -7.92
N ALA A 292 -11.53 -13.59 -7.92
CA ALA A 292 -10.16 -13.31 -8.27
C ALA A 292 -10.02 -12.81 -9.72
N LEU A 293 -10.77 -13.39 -10.68
CA LEU A 293 -10.81 -12.93 -12.06
C LEU A 293 -11.43 -11.53 -12.18
N PHE A 294 -12.55 -11.25 -11.51
CA PHE A 294 -13.18 -9.92 -11.49
C PHE A 294 -12.19 -8.85 -11.01
N GLN A 295 -11.52 -9.11 -9.89
CA GLN A 295 -10.46 -8.24 -9.37
C GLN A 295 -9.33 -8.04 -10.37
N ARG A 296 -8.87 -9.11 -11.01
CA ARG A 296 -7.73 -9.05 -11.93
C ARG A 296 -8.05 -8.28 -13.20
N PHE A 297 -9.25 -8.49 -13.78
CA PHE A 297 -9.71 -7.76 -14.96
C PHE A 297 -9.96 -6.28 -14.65
N ALA A 298 -10.44 -5.94 -13.44
CA ALA A 298 -10.64 -4.55 -13.03
C ALA A 298 -9.33 -3.75 -13.05
N SER A 299 -8.20 -4.41 -12.77
CA SER A 299 -6.88 -3.79 -12.74
C SER A 299 -6.17 -3.68 -14.09
N ILE A 300 -6.77 -4.16 -15.17
CA ILE A 300 -6.15 -4.11 -16.51
C ILE A 300 -6.87 -3.06 -17.34
N GLU A 301 -6.21 -1.93 -17.58
CA GLU A 301 -6.75 -0.75 -18.27
C GLU A 301 -7.48 -1.09 -19.57
N ASP A 302 -6.86 -1.88 -20.46
CA ASP A 302 -7.46 -2.27 -21.76
C ASP A 302 -8.61 -3.28 -21.65
N LEU A 303 -8.77 -3.96 -20.51
CA LEU A 303 -9.72 -5.08 -20.35
C LEU A 303 -10.81 -4.81 -19.32
N CYS A 304 -10.65 -3.81 -18.45
CA CYS A 304 -11.62 -3.52 -17.39
C CYS A 304 -13.00 -3.13 -17.95
N VAL A 305 -13.04 -2.57 -19.15
CA VAL A 305 -14.28 -2.27 -19.90
C VAL A 305 -15.13 -3.52 -20.18
N LEU A 306 -14.54 -4.71 -20.24
CA LEU A 306 -15.27 -5.97 -20.40
C LEU A 306 -16.18 -6.25 -19.19
N LEU A 307 -15.81 -5.76 -18.01
CA LEU A 307 -16.61 -5.90 -16.79
C LEU A 307 -17.92 -5.08 -16.81
N SER A 308 -18.13 -4.25 -17.82
CA SER A 308 -19.42 -3.58 -18.03
C SER A 308 -20.42 -4.43 -18.81
N ARG A 309 -20.02 -5.62 -19.29
CA ARG A 309 -20.85 -6.52 -20.12
C ARG A 309 -21.37 -7.71 -19.32
N PRO A 310 -22.70 -7.93 -19.24
CA PRO A 310 -23.27 -9.11 -18.58
C PRO A 310 -22.74 -10.45 -19.11
N GLU A 311 -22.52 -10.56 -20.42
CA GLU A 311 -22.02 -11.79 -21.05
C GLU A 311 -20.59 -12.12 -20.60
N PHE A 312 -19.79 -11.10 -20.29
CA PHE A 312 -18.44 -11.31 -19.78
C PHE A 312 -18.44 -11.81 -18.33
N HIS A 313 -19.43 -11.39 -17.53
CA HIS A 313 -19.64 -11.93 -16.18
C HIS A 313 -20.02 -13.41 -16.25
N GLN A 314 -20.92 -13.77 -17.18
CA GLN A 314 -21.26 -15.18 -17.45
C GLN A 314 -20.02 -15.99 -17.85
N PHE A 315 -19.17 -15.44 -18.74
CA PHE A 315 -17.91 -16.07 -19.11
C PHE A 315 -17.01 -16.33 -17.90
N ILE A 316 -16.76 -15.33 -17.04
CA ILE A 316 -15.89 -15.48 -15.85
C ILE A 316 -16.42 -16.59 -14.94
N ARG A 317 -17.72 -16.55 -14.62
CA ARG A 317 -18.38 -17.53 -13.74
C ARG A 317 -18.28 -18.94 -14.32
N ARG A 318 -18.62 -19.10 -15.60
CA ARG A 318 -18.59 -20.40 -16.27
C ARG A 318 -17.17 -20.96 -16.38
N LYS A 319 -16.22 -20.12 -16.79
CA LYS A 319 -14.82 -20.52 -16.94
C LYS A 319 -14.23 -20.99 -15.61
N SER A 320 -14.62 -20.35 -14.51
CA SER A 320 -14.22 -20.75 -13.16
C SER A 320 -14.73 -22.14 -12.79
N VAL A 321 -16.00 -22.45 -13.08
CA VAL A 321 -16.55 -23.80 -12.83
C VAL A 321 -15.87 -24.87 -13.70
N GLU A 322 -15.60 -24.57 -14.98
CA GLU A 322 -14.96 -25.50 -15.90
C GLU A 322 -13.55 -25.88 -15.45
N LEU A 323 -12.74 -24.90 -15.04
CA LEU A 323 -11.36 -25.15 -14.60
C LEU A 323 -11.27 -25.97 -13.30
N PHE A 324 -12.25 -25.86 -12.41
CA PHE A 324 -12.29 -26.67 -11.18
C PHE A 324 -12.80 -28.09 -11.43
N ARG A 325 -13.68 -28.31 -12.41
CA ARG A 325 -14.15 -29.66 -12.77
C ARG A 325 -13.08 -30.52 -13.44
N GLU A 326 -12.05 -29.92 -14.01
CA GLU A 326 -10.92 -30.64 -14.62
C GLU A 326 -9.89 -31.16 -13.58
N ILE A 327 -10.07 -30.86 -12.28
CA ILE A 327 -9.15 -31.21 -11.19
C ILE A 327 -9.66 -32.41 -10.34
N ILE A 328 -10.93 -32.80 -10.47
CA ILE A 328 -11.58 -33.93 -9.76
C ILE A 328 -11.67 -35.15 -10.69
#